data_AF-A0AAD9Q7D7-F1
#
_entry.id   AF-A0AAD9Q7D7-F1
#
_cell.length_a   1.000
_cell.length_b   1.000
_cell.length_c   1.000
_cell.angle_alpha   90.00
_cell.angle_beta   90.00
_cell.angle_gamma   90.00
#
_symmetry.space_group_name_H-M   'P 1'
#
loop_
_entity.id
_entity.type
_entity.pdbx_description
1 polymer ?
#
loop_
_entity_poly.entity_id
_entity_poly.type
_entity_poly.pdbx_seq_one_letter_code
_entity_poly.pdbx_strand_id
1 'polypeptide(L)'
;MSSNLCGCEKQGSASTPPQVAKNDMDDMVEEEKWLHQVDEVYDKLSVQHPMYYDSYNLCDLGQTQKLGSVKVEKLKSISSHFEISFNSRDRKHHLIEKLAAMIAECSFGKS
;
A
#
# COMPACT_ATOMS: atom_id res chain seq x y z
N MET A 1 68.14 -40.76 -19.58
CA MET A 1 67.94 -39.43 -20.19
C MET A 1 66.50 -39.34 -20.62
N SER A 2 65.77 -38.39 -20.03
CA SER A 2 64.38 -38.08 -20.30
C SER A 2 64.15 -37.76 -21.77
N SER A 3 62.99 -38.14 -22.30
CA SER A 3 62.19 -37.28 -23.18
C SER A 3 60.77 -37.80 -23.21
N ASN A 4 59.90 -37.02 -22.56
CA ASN A 4 58.45 -37.09 -22.65
C ASN A 4 58.03 -36.71 -24.08
N LEU A 5 56.93 -37.26 -24.59
CA LEU A 5 55.96 -36.45 -25.32
C LEU A 5 54.55 -37.05 -25.21
N CYS A 6 53.65 -36.14 -24.86
CA CYS A 6 52.24 -36.30 -24.58
C CYS A 6 51.40 -36.50 -25.85
N GLY A 7 50.31 -37.26 -25.75
CA GLY A 7 49.25 -37.30 -26.75
C GLY A 7 48.05 -38.13 -26.26
N CYS A 8 47.10 -37.47 -25.61
CA CYS A 8 45.79 -38.04 -25.26
C CYS A 8 44.73 -37.40 -26.16
N GLU A 9 44.05 -38.17 -27.02
CA GLU A 9 42.68 -37.96 -27.57
C GLU A 9 42.24 -39.32 -28.18
N LYS A 10 41.02 -39.87 -28.08
CA LYS A 10 39.73 -39.38 -27.60
C LYS A 10 38.70 -40.53 -27.53
N GLN A 11 37.63 -40.24 -26.78
CA GLN A 11 36.22 -40.65 -26.98
C GLN A 11 35.71 -41.97 -26.39
N GLY A 12 34.84 -41.80 -25.38
CA GLY A 12 33.86 -42.80 -24.98
C GLY A 12 33.36 -42.58 -23.55
N SER A 13 32.43 -41.64 -23.35
CA SER A 13 31.39 -41.77 -22.31
C SER A 13 30.35 -40.69 -22.46
N ALA A 14 29.14 -41.12 -22.78
CA ALA A 14 27.95 -40.33 -22.55
C ALA A 14 27.86 -40.04 -21.05
N SER A 15 27.88 -38.76 -20.69
CA SER A 15 27.38 -38.31 -19.40
C SER A 15 26.53 -37.08 -19.67
N THR A 16 25.24 -37.27 -19.40
CA THR A 16 24.20 -36.26 -19.37
C THR A 16 24.68 -35.00 -18.65
N PRO A 17 24.41 -33.79 -19.16
CA PRO A 17 24.68 -32.56 -18.43
C PRO A 17 23.93 -32.56 -17.09
N PRO A 18 24.54 -32.09 -15.98
CA PRO A 18 23.78 -31.73 -14.79
C PRO A 18 22.77 -30.65 -15.18
N GLN A 19 21.49 -31.01 -15.20
CA GLN A 19 20.40 -30.06 -15.36
C GLN A 19 20.14 -29.40 -14.01
N VAL A 20 20.98 -28.43 -13.63
CA VAL A 20 20.73 -27.58 -12.46
C VAL A 20 21.07 -26.14 -12.85
N ALA A 21 20.08 -25.45 -13.41
CA ALA A 21 20.08 -23.99 -13.57
C ALA A 21 18.68 -23.50 -14.01
N LYS A 22 17.61 -23.99 -13.36
CA LYS A 22 16.24 -23.51 -13.61
C LYS A 22 15.48 -23.17 -12.33
N ASN A 23 16.16 -23.05 -11.19
CA ASN A 23 15.46 -22.94 -9.90
C ASN A 23 15.49 -21.51 -9.33
N ASP A 24 16.44 -20.66 -9.74
CA ASP A 24 16.59 -19.34 -9.11
C ASP A 24 15.62 -18.28 -9.66
N MET A 25 15.09 -18.48 -10.86
CA MET A 25 14.19 -17.53 -11.54
C MET A 25 12.72 -17.78 -11.19
N ASP A 26 12.33 -19.05 -11.03
CA ASP A 26 10.97 -19.44 -10.60
C ASP A 26 10.73 -19.12 -9.11
N ASP A 27 11.74 -19.28 -8.25
CA ASP A 27 11.64 -18.94 -6.82
C ASP A 27 11.44 -17.44 -6.59
N MET A 28 12.08 -16.58 -7.39
CA MET A 28 11.93 -15.11 -7.31
C MET A 28 10.54 -14.63 -7.73
N VAL A 29 9.92 -15.27 -8.74
CA VAL A 29 8.56 -14.94 -9.20
C VAL A 29 7.49 -15.31 -8.17
N GLU A 30 7.67 -16.42 -7.45
CA GLU A 30 6.74 -16.82 -6.38
C GLU A 30 6.90 -15.95 -5.12
N GLU A 31 8.10 -15.45 -4.81
CA GLU A 31 8.31 -14.48 -3.72
C GLU A 31 7.56 -13.16 -4.00
N GLU A 32 7.68 -12.59 -5.20
CA GLU A 32 6.97 -11.36 -5.57
C GLU A 32 5.46 -11.53 -5.45
N LYS A 33 4.93 -12.68 -5.89
CA LYS A 33 3.50 -12.99 -5.80
C LYS A 33 3.02 -13.15 -4.36
N TRP A 34 3.84 -13.76 -3.50
CA TRP A 34 3.54 -13.86 -2.07
C TRP A 34 3.53 -12.49 -1.41
N LEU A 35 4.51 -11.63 -1.71
CA LEU A 35 4.57 -10.26 -1.21
C LEU A 35 3.33 -9.45 -1.60
N HIS A 36 2.88 -9.54 -2.87
CA HIS A 36 1.64 -8.89 -3.30
C HIS A 36 0.40 -9.37 -2.54
N GLN A 37 0.31 -10.67 -2.23
CA GLN A 37 -0.80 -11.21 -1.44
C GLN A 37 -0.75 -10.74 0.02
N VAL A 38 0.44 -10.64 0.60
CA VAL A 38 0.65 -10.10 1.94
C VAL A 38 0.25 -8.65 1.99
N ASP A 39 0.63 -7.83 1.00
CA ASP A 39 0.23 -6.42 0.92
C ASP A 39 -1.30 -6.28 0.77
N GLU A 40 -1.94 -7.08 -0.08
CA GLU A 40 -3.39 -7.06 -0.24
C GLU A 40 -4.14 -7.42 1.07
N VAL A 41 -3.61 -8.39 1.82
CA VAL A 41 -4.16 -8.76 3.13
C VAL A 41 -3.89 -7.65 4.16
N TYR A 42 -2.69 -7.08 4.14
CA TYR A 42 -2.30 -6.01 5.04
C TYR A 42 -3.17 -4.78 4.84
N ASP A 43 -3.44 -4.39 3.60
CA ASP A 43 -4.35 -3.27 3.27
C ASP A 43 -5.76 -3.52 3.80
N LYS A 44 -6.30 -4.73 3.62
CA LYS A 44 -7.64 -5.11 4.09
C LYS A 44 -7.75 -5.16 5.62
N LEU A 45 -6.66 -5.51 6.30
CA LEU A 45 -6.61 -5.63 7.76
C LEU A 45 -6.05 -4.37 8.44
N SER A 46 -5.49 -3.44 7.66
CA SER A 46 -4.89 -2.23 8.18
C SER A 46 -5.94 -1.46 8.96
N VAL A 47 -5.61 -1.12 10.20
CA VAL A 47 -6.48 -0.31 11.03
C VAL A 47 -6.41 1.11 10.45
N GLN A 48 -7.38 1.48 9.62
CA GLN A 48 -7.56 2.88 9.27
C GLN A 48 -7.82 3.65 10.56
N HIS A 49 -7.03 4.70 10.81
CA HIS A 49 -7.20 5.53 11.98
C HIS A 49 -8.61 6.12 11.95
N PRO A 50 -9.52 5.70 12.85
CA PRO A 50 -10.89 6.10 12.67
C PRO A 50 -11.04 7.47 13.33
N MET A 51 -11.11 8.50 12.50
CA MET A 51 -11.33 9.86 12.96
C MET A 51 -12.79 10.01 13.38
N TYR A 52 -13.04 9.92 14.68
CA TYR A 52 -14.36 10.09 15.25
C TYR A 52 -14.57 11.51 15.78
N TYR A 53 -15.78 12.01 15.59
CA TYR A 53 -16.30 13.14 16.33
C TYR A 53 -17.71 12.82 16.81
N ASP A 54 -17.93 12.88 18.12
CA ASP A 54 -19.21 12.46 18.72
C ASP A 54 -19.53 11.01 18.27
N SER A 55 -20.65 10.77 17.59
CA SER A 55 -21.02 9.46 17.05
C SER A 55 -20.70 9.29 15.55
N TYR A 56 -19.90 10.18 14.94
CA TYR A 56 -19.64 10.17 13.50
C TYR A 56 -18.24 9.65 13.19
N ASN A 57 -18.15 8.60 12.36
CA ASN A 57 -16.92 8.25 11.67
C ASN A 57 -16.71 9.21 10.49
N LEU A 58 -15.74 10.12 10.62
CA LEU A 58 -15.47 11.15 9.62
C LEU A 58 -14.87 10.56 8.34
N CYS A 59 -14.10 9.48 8.43
CA CYS A 59 -13.58 8.77 7.26
C CYS A 59 -14.74 8.20 6.42
N ASP A 60 -15.73 7.58 7.07
CA ASP A 60 -16.93 7.08 6.38
C ASP A 60 -17.75 8.22 5.77
N LEU A 61 -17.91 9.34 6.50
CA LEU A 61 -18.60 10.52 5.98
C LEU A 61 -17.92 11.11 4.75
N GLY A 62 -16.58 11.10 4.70
CA GLY A 62 -15.79 11.54 3.57
C GLY A 62 -15.95 10.59 2.37
N GLN A 63 -15.72 9.29 2.57
CA GLN A 63 -15.81 8.27 1.52
C GLN A 63 -17.21 8.18 0.91
N THR A 64 -18.25 8.28 1.73
CA THR A 64 -19.65 8.21 1.27
C THR A 64 -20.21 9.56 0.79
N GLN A 65 -19.39 10.61 0.74
CA GLN A 65 -19.78 11.98 0.40
C GLN A 65 -20.93 12.54 1.25
N LYS A 66 -21.11 12.01 2.47
CA LYS A 66 -22.21 12.38 3.38
C LYS A 66 -21.93 13.64 4.19
N LEU A 67 -20.74 14.24 4.12
CA LEU A 67 -20.42 15.55 4.71
C LEU A 67 -21.43 16.63 4.28
N GLY A 68 -21.96 16.55 3.05
CA GLY A 68 -23.00 17.44 2.53
C GLY A 68 -24.34 17.40 3.29
N SER A 69 -24.62 16.31 4.02
CA SER A 69 -25.84 16.17 4.84
C SER A 69 -25.71 16.76 6.24
N VAL A 70 -24.48 16.98 6.71
CA VAL A 70 -24.19 17.48 8.07
C VAL A 70 -24.58 18.96 8.19
N LYS A 71 -25.14 19.37 9.32
CA LYS A 71 -25.49 20.79 9.56
C LYS A 71 -24.23 21.65 9.66
N VAL A 72 -24.33 22.92 9.24
CA VAL A 72 -23.19 23.88 9.26
C VAL A 72 -22.61 24.05 10.66
N GLU A 73 -23.46 24.14 11.69
CA GLU A 73 -23.00 24.23 13.08
C GLU A 73 -22.14 23.03 13.48
N LYS A 74 -22.59 21.81 13.11
CA LYS A 74 -21.85 20.59 13.41
C LYS A 74 -20.55 20.50 12.60
N LEU A 75 -20.53 20.95 11.35
CA LEU A 75 -19.30 21.09 10.56
C LEU A 75 -18.31 22.04 11.25
N LYS A 76 -18.77 23.19 11.77
CA LYS A 76 -17.92 24.12 12.53
C LYS A 76 -17.41 23.50 13.82
N SER A 77 -18.24 22.76 14.54
CA SER A 77 -17.81 22.05 15.76
C SER A 77 -16.76 20.99 15.46
N ILE A 78 -16.93 20.22 14.38
CA ILE A 78 -15.92 19.26 13.90
C ILE A 78 -14.65 20.03 13.53
N SER A 79 -14.72 21.06 12.69
CA SER A 79 -13.56 21.85 12.30
C SER A 79 -12.81 22.41 13.52
N SER A 80 -13.52 22.93 14.52
CA SER A 80 -12.91 23.41 15.76
C SER A 80 -12.25 22.29 16.57
N HIS A 81 -12.83 21.09 16.61
CA HIS A 81 -12.29 19.95 17.35
C HIS A 81 -10.95 19.45 16.76
N PHE A 82 -10.84 19.46 15.43
CA PHE A 82 -9.60 19.09 14.72
C PHE A 82 -8.69 20.29 14.47
N GLU A 83 -8.94 21.42 15.15
CA GLU A 83 -8.13 22.64 15.03
C GLU A 83 -8.01 23.17 13.58
N ILE A 84 -8.98 22.85 12.73
CA ILE A 84 -9.05 23.33 11.35
C ILE A 84 -9.51 24.78 11.37
N SER A 85 -8.70 25.68 10.83
CA SER A 85 -9.06 27.09 10.70
C SER A 85 -10.29 27.28 9.81
N PHE A 86 -11.25 28.11 10.23
CA PHE A 86 -12.39 28.52 9.41
C PHE A 86 -12.86 29.93 9.80
N ASN A 87 -13.49 30.65 8.88
CA ASN A 87 -14.13 31.92 9.19
C ASN A 87 -15.58 31.70 9.60
N SER A 88 -16.09 32.56 10.48
CA SER A 88 -17.51 32.51 10.88
C SER A 88 -18.48 32.65 9.71
N ARG A 89 -18.06 33.35 8.64
CA ARG A 89 -18.79 33.58 7.39
C ARG A 89 -18.56 32.51 6.31
N ASP A 90 -17.72 31.50 6.57
CA ASP A 90 -17.48 30.43 5.62
C ASP A 90 -18.80 29.72 5.28
N ARG A 91 -19.02 29.51 3.98
CA ARG A 91 -20.18 28.77 3.48
C ARG A 91 -19.99 27.29 3.77
N LYS A 92 -21.10 26.54 3.83
CA LYS A 92 -21.10 25.09 4.07
C LYS A 92 -20.07 24.33 3.22
N HIS A 93 -19.99 24.66 1.93
CA HIS A 93 -19.05 24.05 0.99
C HIS A 93 -17.59 24.20 1.42
N HIS A 94 -17.19 25.40 1.88
CA HIS A 94 -15.80 25.64 2.29
C HIS A 94 -15.43 24.81 3.53
N LEU A 95 -16.37 24.66 4.47
CA LEU A 95 -16.17 23.78 5.63
C LEU A 95 -16.03 22.31 5.20
N ILE A 96 -16.85 21.86 4.25
CA ILE A 96 -16.78 20.50 3.70
C ILE A 96 -15.43 20.26 3.01
N GLU A 97 -14.96 21.19 2.18
CA GLU A 97 -13.66 21.07 1.49
C GLU A 97 -12.51 20.94 2.47
N LYS A 98 -12.47 21.79 3.50
CA LYS A 98 -11.42 21.72 4.53
C LYS A 98 -11.44 20.41 5.30
N LEU A 99 -12.63 19.93 5.67
CA LEU A 99 -12.79 18.64 6.33
C LEU A 99 -12.42 17.47 5.42
N ALA A 100 -12.80 17.52 4.15
CA ALA A 100 -12.45 16.51 3.17
C ALA A 100 -10.94 16.46 2.92
N ALA A 101 -10.26 17.61 2.89
CA ALA A 101 -8.80 17.67 2.78
C ALA A 101 -8.12 16.99 3.98
N MET A 102 -8.56 17.30 5.19
CA MET A 102 -8.06 16.65 6.41
C MET A 102 -8.35 15.14 6.42
N ILE A 103 -9.53 14.71 5.97
CA ILE A 103 -9.87 13.28 5.83
C ILE A 103 -9.00 12.60 4.77
N ALA A 104 -8.67 13.27 3.67
CA ALA A 104 -7.74 12.74 2.68
C ALA A 104 -6.34 12.53 3.28
N GLU A 105 -5.89 13.42 4.17
CA GLU A 105 -4.62 13.24 4.90
C GLU A 105 -4.65 12.05 5.87
N CYS A 106 -5.81 11.60 6.35
CA CYS A 106 -5.92 10.41 7.19
C CYS A 106 -5.57 9.12 6.43
N SER A 107 -5.52 9.15 5.10
CA SER A 107 -5.23 7.98 4.26
C SER A 107 -3.75 7.58 4.19
N PHE A 108 -2.93 7.86 5.21
CA PHE A 108 -1.61 7.23 5.35
C PHE A 108 -1.71 5.77 5.85
N GLY A 109 -2.52 4.97 5.14
CA GLY A 109 -2.08 3.70 4.59
C GLY A 109 -2.07 3.92 3.07
N LYS A 110 -0.96 4.48 2.56
CA LYS A 110 -0.76 4.60 1.11
C LYS A 110 -0.64 3.19 0.56
N SER A 111 -1.47 2.88 -0.44
CA SER A 111 -1.22 1.80 -1.41
C SER A 111 0.19 1.86 -1.98
#